data_AF-A0AAN4IEI0-F1
#
_entry.id   AF-A0AAN4IEI0-F1
#
_cell.length_a   1.000
_cell.length_b   1.000
_cell.length_c   1.000
_cell.angle_alpha   90.00
_cell.angle_beta   90.00
_cell.angle_gamma   90.00
#
_symmetry.space_group_name_H-M   'P 1'
#
loop_
_entity.id
_entity.type
_entity.pdbx_description
1 polymer ?
#
loop_
_entity_poly.entity_id
_entity_poly.type
_entity_poly.pdbx_seq_one_letter_code
_entity_poly.pdbx_strand_id
1 'polypeptide(L)'
;MANLSDIFGNALGFIMLFVMFFLSFMCFKAMIINIKEKFKPTSKLMRCESCRRQISTTAYVCPHCGQHYGNSSAFNSIIFCFFMGIFLLLGGLYCLSLFFEQYGYDLIQKLFY
;
A
#
# COMPACT_ATOMS: atom_id res chain seq x y z
N MET A 1 -37.74 -3.72 -12.47
CA MET A 1 -37.19 -4.29 -11.22
C MET A 1 -35.74 -4.58 -11.50
N ALA A 2 -34.79 -3.97 -10.77
CA ALA A 2 -33.38 -4.30 -10.97
C ALA A 2 -33.17 -5.80 -10.71
N ASN A 3 -32.43 -6.49 -11.59
CA ASN A 3 -32.18 -7.91 -11.38
C ASN A 3 -31.27 -8.07 -10.16
N LEU A 4 -31.45 -9.15 -9.41
CA LEU A 4 -30.62 -9.46 -8.24
C LEU A 4 -29.13 -9.50 -8.60
N SER A 5 -28.81 -9.95 -9.82
CA SER A 5 -27.46 -9.93 -10.40
C SER A 5 -26.87 -8.53 -10.50
N ASP A 6 -27.68 -7.54 -10.87
CA ASP A 6 -27.23 -6.17 -11.11
C ASP A 6 -26.94 -5.49 -9.76
N ILE A 7 -27.83 -5.68 -8.78
CA ILE A 7 -27.62 -5.19 -7.41
C ILE A 7 -26.34 -5.78 -6.80
N PHE A 8 -26.13 -7.09 -6.98
CA PHE A 8 -24.96 -7.77 -6.44
C PHE A 8 -23.67 -7.31 -7.13
N GLY A 9 -23.66 -7.17 -8.46
CA GLY A 9 -22.51 -6.68 -9.21
C GLY A 9 -22.11 -5.25 -8.81
N ASN A 10 -23.10 -4.38 -8.61
CA ASN A 10 -22.87 -3.02 -8.16
C ASN A 10 -22.30 -2.96 -6.74
N ALA A 11 -22.85 -3.76 -5.82
CA ALA A 11 -22.34 -3.85 -4.45
C ALA A 11 -20.87 -4.32 -4.41
N LEU A 12 -20.53 -5.34 -5.21
CA LEU A 12 -19.14 -5.81 -5.34
C LEU A 12 -18.22 -4.73 -5.89
N GLY A 13 -18.65 -3.95 -6.90
CA GLY A 13 -17.85 -2.87 -7.46
C GLY A 13 -17.60 -1.74 -6.45
N PHE A 14 -18.59 -1.36 -5.65
CA PHE A 14 -18.38 -0.40 -4.55
C PHE A 14 -17.41 -0.92 -3.48
N ILE A 15 -17.51 -2.20 -3.11
CA ILE A 15 -16.57 -2.84 -2.18
C ILE A 15 -15.16 -2.83 -2.76
N MET A 16 -15.01 -3.20 -4.03
CA MET A 16 -13.72 -3.19 -4.71
C MET A 16 -13.11 -1.79 -4.75
N LEU A 17 -13.89 -0.76 -5.08
CA LEU A 17 -13.45 0.64 -5.04
C LEU A 17 -12.95 1.03 -3.65
N PHE A 18 -13.72 0.72 -2.60
CA PHE A 18 -13.32 1.02 -1.23
C PHE A 18 -12.01 0.33 -0.85
N VAL A 19 -11.85 -0.95 -1.22
CA VAL A 19 -10.63 -1.73 -1.00
C VAL A 19 -9.44 -1.09 -1.74
N MET A 20 -9.60 -0.69 -2.99
CA MET A 20 -8.52 -0.07 -3.77
C MET A 20 -8.04 1.25 -3.15
N PHE A 21 -8.96 2.14 -2.76
CA PHE A 21 -8.58 3.40 -2.10
C PHE A 21 -7.98 3.17 -0.72
N PHE A 22 -8.52 2.23 0.06
CA PHE A 22 -7.98 1.87 1.37
C PHE A 22 -6.56 1.30 1.25
N LEU A 23 -6.32 0.39 0.32
CA LEU A 23 -4.99 -0.18 0.08
C LEU A 23 -4.01 0.88 -0.44
N SER A 24 -4.45 1.80 -1.30
CA SER A 24 -3.62 2.93 -1.74
C SER A 24 -3.19 3.80 -0.56
N PHE A 25 -4.12 4.18 0.32
CA PHE A 25 -3.83 4.93 1.54
C PHE A 25 -2.83 4.18 2.44
N MET A 26 -3.02 2.88 2.63
CA MET A 26 -2.11 2.04 3.42
C MET A 26 -0.71 1.98 2.81
N CYS A 27 -0.58 1.93 1.47
CA CYS A 27 0.72 1.99 0.79
C CYS A 27 1.44 3.31 1.04
N PHE A 28 0.76 4.45 0.92
CA PHE A 28 1.38 5.75 1.21
C PHE A 28 1.74 5.91 2.68
N LYS A 29 0.91 5.40 3.60
CA LYS A 29 1.23 5.36 5.03
C LYS A 29 2.49 4.54 5.30
N ALA A 30 2.60 3.34 4.70
CA ALA A 30 3.78 2.49 4.81
C ALA A 30 5.04 3.18 4.23
N MET A 31 4.92 3.86 3.09
CA MET A 31 6.00 4.65 2.49
C MET A 31 6.54 5.70 3.49
N ILE A 32 5.65 6.45 4.15
CA ILE A 32 6.04 7.46 5.14
C ILE A 32 6.75 6.83 6.34
N ILE A 33 6.25 5.68 6.82
CA ILE A 33 6.89 4.93 7.92
C ILE A 33 8.31 4.49 7.51
N ASN A 34 8.46 3.89 6.33
CA ASN A 34 9.76 3.43 5.82
C ASN A 34 10.76 4.57 5.65
N ILE A 35 10.32 5.74 5.18
CA ILE A 35 11.16 6.95 5.10
C ILE A 35 11.61 7.35 6.51
N LYS A 36 10.68 7.45 7.46
CA LYS A 36 11.00 7.84 8.84
C LYS A 36 11.96 6.87 9.50
N GLU A 37 11.79 5.57 9.29
CA GLU A 37 12.71 4.55 9.80
C GLU A 37 14.09 4.65 9.17
N LYS A 38 14.17 4.90 7.86
CA LYS A 38 15.43 5.05 7.13
C LYS A 38 16.27 6.23 7.62
N PHE A 39 15.62 7.35 7.98
CA PHE A 39 16.30 8.54 8.49
C PHE A 39 16.37 8.63 10.02
N LYS A 40 15.82 7.64 10.73
CA LYS A 40 15.91 7.61 12.19
C LYS A 40 17.37 7.41 12.60
N PRO A 41 17.98 8.34 13.35
CA PRO A 41 19.36 8.18 13.79
C PRO A 41 19.46 6.93 14.66
N THR A 42 20.23 5.94 14.21
CA THR A 42 20.45 4.67 14.90
C THR A 42 21.88 4.65 15.45
N SER A 43 22.03 5.06 16.71
CA SER A 43 23.28 4.88 17.47
C SER A 43 23.31 3.58 18.27
N LYS A 44 22.29 2.73 18.12
CA LYS A 44 22.16 1.51 18.92
C LYS A 44 23.06 0.43 18.35
N LEU A 45 23.95 -0.07 19.20
CA LEU A 45 24.71 -1.29 18.96
C LEU A 45 23.89 -2.47 19.50
N MET A 46 23.83 -3.56 18.73
CA MET A 46 23.32 -4.85 19.19
C MET A 46 24.46 -5.86 19.29
N ARG A 47 24.26 -6.94 20.06
CA ARG A 47 25.19 -8.07 20.05
C ARG A 47 24.79 -9.04 18.94
N CYS A 48 25.77 -9.46 18.15
CA CYS A 48 25.59 -10.52 17.17
C CYS A 48 25.12 -11.81 17.86
N GLU A 49 24.02 -12.42 17.37
CA GLU A 49 23.49 -13.68 17.90
C GLU A 49 24.47 -14.86 17.81
N SER A 50 25.39 -14.83 16.83
CA SER A 50 26.36 -15.90 16.59
C SER A 50 27.68 -15.67 17.36
N CYS A 51 28.35 -14.53 17.15
CA CYS A 51 29.68 -14.28 17.73
C CYS A 51 29.70 -13.35 18.95
N ARG A 52 28.53 -12.87 19.40
CA ARG A 52 28.31 -11.95 20.55
C ARG A 52 29.06 -10.61 20.55
N ARG A 53 29.83 -10.30 19.51
CA ARG A 53 30.48 -9.00 19.32
C ARG A 53 29.44 -7.90 19.04
N GLN A 54 29.77 -6.67 19.40
CA GLN A 54 28.90 -5.52 19.15
C GLN A 54 28.93 -5.16 17.66
N ILE A 55 27.74 -4.99 17.08
CA ILE A 55 27.53 -4.60 15.71
C ILE A 55 26.44 -3.52 15.66
N SER A 56 26.40 -2.73 14.59
CA SER A 56 25.29 -1.79 14.38
C SER A 56 23.95 -2.56 14.30
N THR A 57 22.87 -2.02 14.87
CA THR A 57 21.52 -2.55 14.67
C THR A 57 21.07 -2.53 13.21
N THR A 58 21.71 -1.72 12.37
CA THR A 58 21.43 -1.65 10.93
C THR A 58 22.33 -2.53 10.08
N ALA A 59 23.26 -3.27 10.69
CA ALA A 59 24.18 -4.14 9.96
C ALA A 59 23.41 -5.29 9.30
N TYR A 60 23.39 -5.33 7.97
CA TYR A 60 22.79 -6.43 7.20
C TYR A 60 23.57 -7.74 7.39
N VAL A 61 24.89 -7.63 7.63
CA VAL A 61 25.80 -8.75 7.87
C VAL A 61 26.72 -8.40 9.04
N CYS A 62 27.00 -9.36 9.93
CA CYS A 62 28.02 -9.22 10.94
C CYS A 62 29.42 -9.20 10.29
N PRO A 63 30.24 -8.14 10.47
CA PRO A 63 31.58 -8.05 9.88
C PRO A 63 32.59 -9.01 10.53
N HIS A 64 32.25 -9.63 11.66
CA HIS A 64 33.15 -10.53 12.38
C HIS A 64 32.95 -12.01 12.08
N CYS A 65 31.71 -12.42 11.76
CA CYS A 65 31.39 -13.84 11.58
C CYS A 65 30.52 -14.14 10.34
N GLY A 66 30.05 -13.13 9.61
CA GLY A 66 29.25 -13.32 8.39
C GLY A 66 27.76 -13.63 8.62
N GLN A 67 27.26 -13.61 9.87
CA GLN A 67 25.83 -13.79 10.14
C GLN A 67 24.98 -12.72 9.43
N HIS A 68 23.97 -13.14 8.67
CA HIS A 68 23.02 -12.25 7.99
C HIS A 68 21.81 -11.90 8.86
N TYR A 69 21.37 -10.64 8.80
CA TYR A 69 20.22 -10.09 9.52
C TYR A 69 19.14 -9.50 8.60
N GLY A 70 19.25 -9.74 7.30
CA GLY A 70 18.38 -9.17 6.29
C GLY A 70 16.94 -9.68 6.36
N ASN A 71 16.02 -8.88 6.90
CA ASN A 71 14.59 -9.06 6.69
C ASN A 71 14.06 -7.98 5.74
N SER A 72 14.14 -8.24 4.43
CA SER A 72 13.63 -7.33 3.41
C SER A 72 12.24 -7.77 2.94
N SER A 73 11.20 -7.27 3.62
CA SER A 73 9.83 -7.34 3.10
C SER A 73 9.66 -6.34 1.95
N ALA A 74 8.90 -6.69 0.91
CA ALA A 74 8.55 -5.75 -0.17
C ALA A 74 7.82 -4.50 0.37
N PHE A 75 7.08 -4.64 1.48
CA PHE A 75 6.41 -3.54 2.17
C PHE A 75 7.37 -2.59 2.91
N ASN A 76 8.64 -2.94 3.06
CA ASN A 76 9.68 -2.06 3.61
C ASN A 76 10.36 -1.22 2.51
N SER A 77 10.03 -1.46 1.24
CA SER A 77 10.59 -0.71 0.11
C SER A 77 9.78 0.56 -0.14
N ILE A 78 10.41 1.72 0.10
CA ILE A 78 9.84 3.06 -0.16
C ILE A 78 9.35 3.16 -1.62
N ILE A 79 10.17 2.67 -2.56
CA ILE A 79 9.89 2.74 -4.01
C ILE A 79 8.67 1.89 -4.37
N PHE A 80 8.61 0.66 -3.85
CA PHE A 80 7.48 -0.24 -4.10
C PHE A 80 6.17 0.35 -3.56
N CYS A 81 6.17 0.82 -2.30
CA CYS A 81 5.00 1.44 -1.69
C CYS A 81 4.51 2.68 -2.48
N PHE A 82 5.42 3.48 -3.02
CA PHE A 82 5.09 4.63 -3.85
C PHE A 82 4.39 4.25 -5.15
N PHE A 83 5.02 3.39 -5.96
CA PHE A 83 4.46 2.99 -7.26
C PHE A 83 3.18 2.18 -7.12
N MET A 84 3.12 1.26 -6.15
CA MET A 84 1.89 0.50 -5.88
C MET A 84 0.76 1.40 -5.39
N GLY A 85 1.07 2.38 -4.53
CA GLY A 85 0.09 3.36 -4.05
C GLY A 85 -0.50 4.19 -5.19
N ILE A 86 0.35 4.68 -6.11
CA ILE A 86 -0.09 5.41 -7.31
C ILE A 86 -0.93 4.52 -8.22
N PHE A 87 -0.47 3.30 -8.51
CA PHE A 87 -1.19 2.36 -9.37
C PHE A 87 -2.61 2.08 -8.85
N LEU A 88 -2.75 1.78 -7.56
CA LEU A 88 -4.05 1.57 -6.92
C LEU A 88 -4.92 2.83 -6.90
N LEU A 89 -4.32 4.01 -6.70
CA LEU A 89 -5.04 5.28 -6.71
C LEU A 89 -5.61 5.58 -8.10
N LEU A 90 -4.77 5.52 -9.13
CA LEU A 90 -5.18 5.79 -10.51
C LEU A 90 -6.19 4.75 -11.00
N GLY A 91 -5.97 3.47 -10.69
CA GLY A 91 -6.94 2.40 -10.97
C GLY A 91 -8.28 2.64 -10.28
N GLY A 92 -8.27 3.06 -9.01
CA GLY A 92 -9.47 3.40 -8.25
C GLY A 92 -10.21 4.60 -8.85
N LEU A 93 -9.50 5.65 -9.26
CA LEU A 93 -10.08 6.82 -9.93
C LEU A 93 -10.67 6.45 -11.30
N TYR A 94 -10.00 5.59 -12.06
CA TYR A 94 -10.51 5.09 -13.34
C TYR A 94 -11.78 4.27 -13.16
N CYS A 95 -11.79 3.30 -12.23
CA CYS A 95 -13.00 2.55 -11.90
C CYS A 95 -14.13 3.47 -11.41
N LEU A 96 -13.81 4.50 -10.62
CA LEU A 96 -14.79 5.48 -10.17
C LEU A 96 -15.37 6.28 -11.34
N SER A 97 -14.57 6.64 -12.34
CA SER A 97 -15.08 7.30 -13.54
C SER A 97 -16.05 6.44 -14.34
N LEU A 98 -15.81 5.12 -14.43
CA LEU A 98 -16.74 4.20 -15.08
C LEU A 98 -18.07 4.10 -14.32
N PHE A 99 -18.00 4.10 -12.98
CA PHE A 99 -19.21 4.19 -12.15
C PHE A 99 -19.98 5.49 -12.41
N PHE A 100 -19.29 6.63 -12.47
CA PHE A 100 -19.95 7.89 -12.80
C PHE A 100 -20.51 7.93 -14.21
N GLU A 101 -19.89 7.27 -15.18
CA GLU A 101 -20.47 7.15 -16.52
C GLU A 101 -21.77 6.35 -16.45
N GLN A 102 -21.78 5.20 -15.77
CA GLN A 102 -22.96 4.36 -15.67
C GLN A 102 -24.14 4.99 -14.90
N TYR A 103 -23.88 5.73 -13.82
CA TYR A 103 -24.93 6.35 -12.99
C TYR A 103 -25.16 7.84 -13.27
N GLY A 104 -24.19 8.52 -13.86
CA GLY A 104 -24.23 9.95 -14.12
C GLY A 104 -25.17 10.31 -15.26
N TYR A 105 -25.25 9.49 -16.31
CA TYR A 105 -26.25 9.68 -17.37
C TYR A 105 -27.67 9.56 -16.83
N ASP A 106 -27.94 8.60 -15.95
CA ASP A 106 -29.25 8.41 -15.30
C ASP A 106 -29.65 9.61 -14.41
N LEU A 107 -28.69 10.22 -13.73
CA LEU A 107 -28.92 11.38 -12.87
C LEU A 107 -29.20 12.64 -13.70
N ILE A 108 -28.45 12.86 -14.79
CA ILE A 108 -28.65 14.00 -15.70
C ILE A 108 -30.00 13.88 -16.39
N GLN A 109 -30.38 12.70 -16.86
CA GLN A 109 -31.66 12.50 -17.53
C GLN A 109 -32.85 12.77 -16.59
N LYS A 110 -32.78 12.36 -15.31
CA LYS A 110 -33.82 12.66 -14.29
C LYS A 110 -33.87 14.12 -13.84
N LEU A 111 -32.80 14.89 -14.02
CA LEU A 111 -32.74 16.30 -13.64
C LEU A 111 -33.21 17.23 -14.76
N PHE A 112 -33.08 16.79 -16.02
CA PHE A 112 -33.36 17.62 -17.19
C PHE A 112 -34.53 17.13 -18.07
N TYR A 113 -35.15 15.99 -17.74
CA TYR A 113 -36.36 15.43 -18.37
C TYR A 113 -37.27 14.78 -17.33
#